data_AF-A0AA36IKI2-F1
#
_entry.id   AF-A0AA36IKI2-F1
#
_cell.length_a   1.000
_cell.length_b   1.000
_cell.length_c   1.000
_cell.angle_alpha   90.00
_cell.angle_beta   90.00
_cell.angle_gamma   90.00
#
_symmetry.space_group_name_H-M   'P 1'
#
loop_
_entity.id
_entity.type
_entity.pdbx_description
1 polymer ?
#
loop_
_entity_poly.entity_id
_entity_poly.type
_entity_poly.pdbx_seq_one_letter_code
_entity_poly.pdbx_strand_id
1 'polypeptide(L)'
;MVKTYVELGGNMETLRDTGGVGANDHSTAFGAGAMTVRMIFRVQGLWTAAKLDSDYATSATSDSGEESDEVIPPKPVFAAPEVPSGYQFVQHKKSKTLHLVDLKFPRSTECGRAVNQNYTDKPVVRWDSAVCHLCKRKHKV
;
A
#
# COMPACT_ATOMS: atom_id res chain seq x y z
N MET A 1 -31.20 41.21 18.02
CA MET A 1 -32.25 40.32 18.54
C MET A 1 -33.34 40.18 17.50
N VAL A 2 -33.37 39.08 16.75
CA VAL A 2 -34.60 38.33 16.38
C VAL A 2 -34.13 36.90 16.08
N LYS A 3 -34.66 35.92 16.82
CA LYS A 3 -34.45 34.49 16.61
C LYS A 3 -35.65 33.95 15.83
N THR A 4 -35.41 33.08 14.87
CA THR A 4 -36.43 32.20 14.30
C THR A 4 -35.82 30.82 14.15
N TYR A 5 -36.19 29.94 15.08
CA TYR A 5 -36.03 28.49 14.97
C TYR A 5 -37.41 27.92 14.61
N VAL A 6 -37.43 26.99 13.66
CA VAL A 6 -38.60 26.19 13.32
C VAL A 6 -38.32 24.75 13.70
N GLU A 7 -39.25 24.23 14.51
CA GLU A 7 -39.42 22.91 15.12
C GLU A 7 -39.64 21.82 14.02
N LEU A 8 -39.67 20.50 14.20
CA LEU A 8 -40.22 19.54 15.17
C LEU A 8 -39.47 18.20 14.88
N GLY A 9 -39.08 17.36 15.84
CA GLY A 9 -39.97 16.44 16.54
C GLY A 9 -40.19 15.14 15.74
N GLY A 10 -39.55 14.03 16.16
CA GLY A 10 -39.78 12.71 15.54
C GLY A 10 -38.95 11.57 16.14
N ASN A 11 -39.28 11.13 17.35
CA ASN A 11 -38.94 9.81 17.86
C ASN A 11 -40.01 8.81 17.40
N MET A 12 -39.61 7.66 16.85
CA MET A 12 -40.44 6.45 16.92
C MET A 12 -39.54 5.20 16.87
N GLU A 13 -39.32 4.63 18.05
CA GLU A 13 -38.99 3.22 18.19
C GLU A 13 -40.23 2.40 17.80
N THR A 14 -40.05 1.36 17.00
CA THR A 14 -40.97 0.22 16.97
C THR A 14 -40.18 -1.07 16.81
N LEU A 15 -40.17 -1.85 17.88
CA LEU A 15 -40.03 -3.31 17.88
C LEU A 15 -40.99 -3.94 16.86
N ARG A 16 -40.54 -5.00 16.19
CA ARG A 16 -41.36 -6.20 15.95
C ARG A 16 -40.48 -7.44 15.82
N ASP A 17 -40.82 -8.39 16.66
CA ASP A 17 -40.32 -9.75 16.86
C ASP A 17 -40.79 -10.73 15.78
N THR A 18 -40.29 -11.97 15.89
CA THR A 18 -40.68 -13.25 15.25
C THR A 18 -39.98 -13.50 13.90
N GLY A 19 -39.23 -14.57 13.66
CA GLY A 19 -39.22 -15.92 14.22
C GLY A 19 -39.43 -16.90 13.05
N GLY A 20 -38.59 -17.93 12.86
CA GLY A 20 -38.91 -18.98 11.88
C GLY A 20 -37.76 -19.77 11.28
N VAL A 21 -37.51 -20.91 11.90
CA VAL A 21 -36.76 -22.11 11.49
C VAL A 21 -36.98 -22.52 10.02
N GLY A 22 -35.92 -22.94 9.34
CA GLY A 22 -35.99 -23.59 8.04
C GLY A 22 -34.68 -24.29 7.68
N ALA A 23 -34.50 -25.50 8.21
CA ALA A 23 -33.47 -26.44 7.78
C ALA A 23 -33.71 -26.82 6.31
N ASN A 24 -32.68 -26.70 5.48
CA ASN A 24 -32.65 -27.30 4.15
C ASN A 24 -31.34 -28.07 4.03
N ASP A 25 -31.42 -29.32 4.44
CA ASP A 25 -30.39 -30.33 4.31
C ASP A 25 -30.40 -30.81 2.84
N HIS A 26 -29.52 -30.25 2.01
CA HIS A 26 -29.22 -30.83 0.70
C HIS A 26 -27.87 -31.53 0.77
N SER A 27 -27.97 -32.81 1.13
CA SER A 27 -26.98 -33.84 0.88
C SER A 27 -26.63 -33.91 -0.61
N THR A 28 -25.43 -33.49 -0.96
CA THR A 28 -24.73 -33.96 -2.16
C THR A 28 -23.43 -34.63 -1.73
N ALA A 29 -23.53 -35.93 -1.49
CA ALA A 29 -22.41 -36.83 -1.67
C ALA A 29 -21.96 -36.77 -3.13
N PHE A 30 -20.65 -36.77 -3.38
CA PHE A 30 -19.92 -37.53 -4.41
C PHE A 30 -18.55 -36.90 -4.62
N GLY A 31 -17.50 -37.72 -4.44
CA GLY A 31 -16.15 -37.42 -4.92
C GLY A 31 -15.13 -37.12 -3.82
N ALA A 32 -14.77 -38.15 -3.05
CA ALA A 32 -13.47 -38.19 -2.37
C ALA A 32 -12.35 -38.29 -3.44
N GLY A 33 -12.08 -37.17 -4.10
CA GLY A 33 -10.89 -36.99 -4.94
C GLY A 33 -9.71 -36.77 -4.00
N ALA A 34 -8.93 -37.81 -3.76
CA ALA A 34 -7.65 -37.73 -3.08
C ALA A 34 -6.72 -36.77 -3.86
N MET A 35 -6.75 -35.49 -3.51
CA MET A 35 -5.77 -34.53 -3.99
C MET A 35 -4.46 -34.83 -3.29
N THR A 36 -3.62 -35.62 -3.95
CA THR A 36 -2.23 -35.79 -3.57
C THR A 36 -1.54 -34.43 -3.69
N VAL A 37 -1.45 -33.71 -2.57
CA VAL A 37 -0.61 -32.53 -2.46
C VAL A 37 0.83 -33.01 -2.58
N ARG A 38 1.41 -32.84 -3.77
CA ARG A 38 2.86 -32.93 -3.93
C ARG A 38 3.47 -31.81 -3.11
N MET A 39 3.91 -32.15 -1.89
CA MET A 39 4.81 -31.30 -1.13
C MET A 39 6.09 -31.12 -1.95
N ILE A 40 6.24 -29.95 -2.56
CA ILE A 40 7.52 -29.52 -3.10
C ILE A 40 8.36 -29.17 -1.87
N PHE A 41 9.14 -30.14 -1.39
CA PHE A 41 10.21 -29.89 -0.43
C PHE A 41 11.22 -28.96 -1.09
N ARG A 42 11.10 -27.67 -0.78
CA ARG A 42 12.15 -26.70 -1.09
C ARG A 42 13.32 -27.05 -0.19
N VAL A 43 14.32 -27.72 -0.78
CA VAL A 43 15.65 -27.94 -0.20
C VAL A 43 16.10 -26.62 0.40
N GLN A 44 16.16 -26.57 1.72
CA GLN A 44 16.75 -25.46 2.45
C GLN A 44 18.23 -25.46 2.08
N GLY A 45 18.63 -24.38 1.39
CA GLY A 45 20.01 -24.11 1.08
C GLY A 45 20.83 -24.10 2.37
N LEU A 46 21.84 -24.95 2.37
CA LEU A 46 22.88 -25.08 3.37
C LEU A 46 23.53 -23.70 3.60
N TRP A 47 23.19 -23.02 4.70
CA TRP A 47 23.97 -21.89 5.17
C TRP A 47 25.24 -22.43 5.82
N THR A 48 26.35 -22.38 5.11
CA THR A 48 27.67 -22.60 5.71
C THR A 48 27.94 -21.46 6.68
N ALA A 49 27.95 -21.77 7.98
CA ALA A 49 28.42 -20.87 9.02
C ALA A 49 29.91 -20.61 8.80
N ALA A 50 30.25 -19.49 8.16
CA ALA A 50 31.60 -18.99 8.13
C ALA A 50 31.97 -18.53 9.54
N LYS A 51 32.90 -19.27 10.13
CA LYS A 51 33.54 -19.01 11.41
C LYS A 51 34.36 -17.72 11.28
N LEU A 52 33.91 -16.65 11.92
CA LEU A 52 34.64 -15.38 12.01
C LEU A 52 35.44 -15.39 13.32
N ASP A 53 36.71 -15.76 13.21
CA ASP A 53 37.75 -15.50 14.20
C ASP A 53 38.97 -14.99 13.42
N SER A 54 39.25 -13.68 13.55
CA SER A 54 40.55 -13.09 13.21
C SER A 54 40.56 -11.65 13.71
N ASP A 55 41.16 -11.47 14.88
CA ASP A 55 41.76 -10.22 15.29
C ASP A 55 42.92 -9.88 14.34
N TYR A 56 42.79 -8.83 13.51
CA TYR A 56 43.93 -8.21 12.84
C TYR A 56 43.66 -6.76 12.39
N ALA A 57 44.31 -5.85 13.11
CA ALA A 57 44.90 -4.58 12.70
C ALA A 57 44.09 -3.60 11.81
N THR A 58 43.69 -2.49 12.46
CA THR A 58 43.58 -1.14 11.87
C THR A 58 44.83 -0.85 11.03
N SER A 59 44.73 -1.05 9.71
CA SER A 59 45.75 -0.61 8.76
C SER A 59 45.31 0.72 8.18
N ALA A 60 46.18 1.69 8.40
CA ALA A 60 46.00 3.10 8.13
C ALA A 60 45.70 3.40 6.64
N THR A 61 44.88 4.44 6.47
CA THR A 61 44.80 5.34 5.31
C THR A 61 46.09 5.35 4.48
N SER A 62 45.96 4.98 3.20
CA SER A 62 46.94 5.29 2.15
C SER A 62 46.25 6.21 1.16
N ASP A 63 46.52 7.51 1.31
CA ASP A 63 46.27 8.56 0.34
C ASP A 63 47.23 8.33 -0.84
N SER A 64 46.69 7.80 -1.94
CA SER A 64 47.42 7.70 -3.21
C SER A 64 46.77 8.69 -4.16
N GLY A 65 47.31 9.91 -4.19
CA GLY A 65 46.91 10.96 -5.10
C GLY A 65 47.19 10.56 -6.55
N GLU A 66 46.13 10.13 -7.24
CA GLU A 66 46.07 10.12 -8.69
C GLU A 66 45.08 11.20 -9.14
N GLU A 67 45.63 12.20 -9.81
CA GLU A 67 44.94 13.16 -10.68
C GLU A 67 44.26 12.36 -11.82
N SER A 68 43.15 11.69 -11.49
CA SER A 68 42.15 11.36 -12.50
C SER A 68 41.27 12.59 -12.60
N ASP A 69 41.05 13.09 -13.82
CA ASP A 69 39.91 13.96 -14.11
C ASP A 69 38.65 13.29 -13.55
N GLU A 70 38.26 13.68 -12.33
CA GLU A 70 37.06 13.21 -11.67
C GLU A 70 35.89 13.75 -12.48
N VAL A 71 35.47 12.97 -13.49
CA VAL A 71 34.16 13.14 -14.11
C VAL A 71 33.15 12.86 -13.01
N ILE A 72 32.80 13.92 -12.27
CA ILE A 72 31.79 13.87 -11.22
C ILE A 72 30.52 13.33 -11.90
N PRO A 73 30.08 12.11 -11.58
CA PRO A 73 28.88 11.59 -12.19
C PRO A 73 27.72 12.53 -11.85
N PRO A 74 26.84 12.85 -12.80
CA PRO A 74 25.72 13.72 -12.51
C PRO A 74 24.92 13.13 -11.35
N LYS A 75 24.83 13.87 -10.24
CA LYS A 75 24.06 13.45 -9.07
C LYS A 75 22.63 13.16 -9.55
N PRO A 76 22.08 11.96 -9.28
CA PRO A 76 20.71 11.68 -9.67
C PRO A 76 19.80 12.67 -8.95
N VAL A 77 19.17 13.55 -9.72
CA VAL A 77 18.15 14.45 -9.19
C VAL A 77 16.92 13.59 -8.94
N PHE A 78 16.70 13.21 -7.68
CA PHE A 78 15.48 12.53 -7.27
C PHE A 78 14.31 13.51 -7.40
N ALA A 79 13.67 13.51 -8.57
CA ALA A 79 12.48 14.30 -8.81
C ALA A 79 11.31 13.72 -8.00
N ALA A 80 10.48 14.60 -7.45
CA ALA A 80 9.21 14.18 -6.88
C ALA A 80 8.32 13.57 -7.98
N PRO A 81 7.54 12.53 -7.67
CA PRO A 81 6.63 11.95 -8.65
C PRO A 81 5.60 12.99 -9.10
N GLU A 82 5.50 13.19 -10.42
CA GLU A 82 4.58 14.16 -11.01
C GLU A 82 3.16 13.58 -11.13
N VAL A 83 2.16 14.43 -10.94
CA VAL A 83 0.75 14.04 -11.10
C VAL A 83 0.38 14.08 -12.58
N PRO A 84 -0.14 12.99 -13.16
CA PRO A 84 -0.66 13.00 -14.53
C PRO A 84 -1.87 13.94 -14.66
N SER A 85 -2.06 14.51 -15.85
CA SER A 85 -3.19 15.41 -16.13
C SER A 85 -4.55 14.76 -15.85
N GLY A 86 -5.43 15.46 -15.12
CA GLY A 86 -6.76 14.94 -14.79
C GLY A 86 -6.81 14.03 -13.57
N TYR A 87 -5.68 13.77 -12.93
CA TYR A 87 -5.59 12.98 -11.70
C TYR A 87 -5.19 13.86 -10.52
N GLN A 88 -5.39 13.33 -9.32
CA GLN A 88 -4.85 13.90 -8.09
C GLN A 88 -4.24 12.80 -7.22
N PHE A 89 -3.21 13.15 -6.45
CA PHE A 89 -2.74 12.29 -5.38
C PHE A 89 -3.64 12.41 -4.15
N VAL A 90 -3.92 11.26 -3.56
CA VAL A 90 -4.46 11.13 -2.20
C VAL A 90 -3.51 10.27 -1.38
N GLN A 91 -3.26 10.65 -0.14
CA GLN A 91 -2.36 9.90 0.74
C GLN A 91 -3.17 9.14 1.77
N HIS A 92 -2.94 7.84 1.90
CA HIS A 92 -3.54 7.07 2.98
C HIS A 92 -2.90 7.44 4.33
N LYS A 93 -3.70 7.83 5.32
CA LYS A 93 -3.23 8.40 6.59
C LYS A 93 -2.30 7.47 7.37
N LYS A 94 -2.58 6.16 7.35
CA LYS A 94 -1.84 5.13 8.09
C LYS A 94 -0.56 4.67 7.38
N SER A 95 -0.65 4.32 6.10
CA SER A 95 0.48 3.78 5.33
C SER A 95 1.33 4.86 4.68
N LYS A 96 0.87 6.11 4.67
CA LYS A 96 1.50 7.25 3.97
C LYS A 96 1.72 7.03 2.48
N THR A 97 1.08 5.99 1.91
CA THR A 97 1.16 5.67 0.49
C THR A 97 0.30 6.61 -0.33
N LEU A 98 0.86 7.11 -1.43
CA LEU A 98 0.19 7.91 -2.43
C LEU A 98 -0.58 7.01 -3.40
N HIS A 99 -1.84 7.36 -3.62
CA HIS A 99 -2.71 6.74 -4.61
C HIS A 99 -3.19 7.80 -5.60
N LEU A 100 -3.38 7.40 -6.85
CA LEU A 100 -3.97 8.26 -7.88
C LEU A 100 -5.49 8.11 -7.86
N VAL A 101 -6.18 9.24 -7.95
CA VAL A 101 -7.63 9.34 -8.07
C VAL A 101 -7.95 10.19 -9.29
N ASP A 102 -8.86 9.71 -10.14
CA ASP A 102 -9.38 10.49 -11.27
C ASP A 102 -10.26 11.62 -10.75
N LEU A 103 -10.03 12.85 -11.21
CA LEU A 103 -10.85 14.01 -10.86
C LEU A 103 -12.31 13.85 -11.30
N LYS A 104 -12.58 13.04 -12.34
CA LYS A 104 -13.94 12.71 -12.79
C LYS A 104 -14.68 11.78 -11.83
N PHE A 105 -13.94 10.89 -11.15
CA PHE A 105 -14.51 9.83 -10.32
C PHE A 105 -13.79 9.75 -8.96
N PRO A 106 -14.02 10.71 -8.04
CA PRO A 106 -13.25 10.83 -6.80
C PRO A 106 -13.51 9.73 -5.77
N ARG A 107 -14.49 8.84 -6.00
CA ARG A 107 -14.87 7.77 -5.06
C ARG A 107 -13.92 6.58 -5.06
N SER A 108 -13.16 6.39 -6.15
CA SER A 108 -12.26 5.26 -6.32
C SER A 108 -10.87 5.71 -6.75
N THR A 109 -9.86 5.09 -6.15
CA THR A 109 -8.48 5.18 -6.64
C THR A 109 -8.29 4.31 -7.89
N GLU A 110 -7.30 4.64 -8.70
CA GLU A 110 -6.91 3.86 -9.88
C GLU A 110 -6.46 2.43 -9.55
N CYS A 111 -6.01 2.19 -8.32
CA CYS A 111 -5.70 0.84 -7.86
C CYS A 111 -6.92 0.01 -7.43
N GLY A 112 -8.14 0.56 -7.55
CA GLY A 112 -9.40 -0.11 -7.20
C GLY A 112 -9.79 -0.02 -5.72
N ARG A 113 -9.04 0.73 -4.90
CA ARG A 113 -9.41 0.97 -3.49
C ARG A 113 -10.41 2.12 -3.39
N ALA A 114 -11.40 1.97 -2.52
CA ALA A 114 -12.36 3.03 -2.19
C ALA A 114 -11.69 4.17 -1.40
N VAL A 115 -12.02 5.41 -1.77
CA VAL A 115 -11.56 6.60 -1.06
C VAL A 115 -12.50 6.86 0.11
N ASN A 116 -12.00 6.63 1.32
CA ASN A 116 -12.72 6.85 2.58
C ASN A 116 -12.08 8.02 3.37
N GLN A 117 -12.60 8.32 4.57
CA GLN A 117 -12.03 9.32 5.50
C GLN A 117 -10.57 9.04 5.93
N ASN A 118 -10.05 7.85 5.63
CA ASN A 118 -8.67 7.45 5.89
C ASN A 118 -7.67 8.01 4.88
N TYR A 119 -8.12 8.74 3.86
CA TYR A 119 -7.27 9.42 2.91
C TYR A 119 -7.21 10.91 3.21
N THR A 120 -6.08 11.52 2.87
CA THR A 120 -5.86 12.96 2.89
C THR A 120 -5.76 13.43 1.46
N ASP A 121 -6.61 14.40 1.10
CA ASP A 121 -6.59 15.05 -0.21
C ASP A 121 -5.41 16.03 -0.30
N LYS A 122 -4.80 16.13 -1.49
CA LYS A 122 -3.67 17.03 -1.78
C LYS A 122 -2.51 16.92 -0.77
N PRO A 123 -1.90 15.74 -0.63
CA PRO A 123 -0.73 15.57 0.22
C PRO A 123 0.48 16.33 -0.34
N VAL A 124 1.39 16.73 0.55
CA VAL A 124 2.70 17.27 0.15
C VAL A 124 3.55 16.12 -0.39
N VAL A 125 3.77 16.12 -1.71
CA VAL A 125 4.59 15.11 -2.38
C VAL A 125 6.05 15.51 -2.27
N ARG A 126 6.85 14.57 -1.78
CA ARG A 126 8.31 14.68 -1.67
C ARG A 126 8.95 13.60 -2.55
N TRP A 127 10.24 13.74 -2.80
CA TRP A 127 11.04 12.78 -3.58
C TRP A 127 11.07 11.36 -2.99
N ASP A 128 10.85 11.22 -1.67
CA ASP A 128 10.80 9.96 -0.93
C ASP A 128 9.39 9.39 -0.73
N SER A 129 8.37 10.04 -1.32
CA SER A 129 6.98 9.63 -1.10
C SER A 129 6.66 8.29 -1.74
N ALA A 130 6.19 7.34 -0.94
CA ALA A 130 5.85 6.00 -1.42
C ALA A 130 4.57 6.03 -2.28
N VAL A 131 4.69 5.76 -3.58
CA VAL A 131 3.56 5.63 -4.50
C VAL A 131 3.09 4.17 -4.55
N CYS A 132 1.78 3.94 -4.56
CA CYS A 132 1.22 2.61 -4.74
C CYS A 132 1.70 1.98 -6.06
N HIS A 133 2.25 0.76 -5.99
CA HIS A 133 2.83 0.07 -7.16
C HIS A 133 1.84 -0.10 -8.33
N LEU A 134 0.55 -0.27 -8.05
CA LEU A 134 -0.49 -0.38 -9.09
C LEU A 134 -0.75 0.97 -9.77
N CYS A 135 -0.86 2.04 -8.99
CA CYS A 135 -1.00 3.41 -9.52
C CYS A 135 0.22 3.82 -10.34
N LYS A 136 1.42 3.54 -9.83
CA LYS A 136 2.70 3.73 -10.53
C LYS A 136 2.74 3.00 -11.87
N ARG A 137 2.34 1.72 -11.90
CA ARG A 137 2.34 0.93 -13.15
C ARG A 137 1.36 1.47 -14.19
N LYS A 138 0.16 1.88 -13.77
CA LYS A 138 -0.89 2.37 -14.67
C LYS A 138 -0.52 3.70 -15.35
N HIS A 139 0.10 4.62 -14.61
CA HIS A 139 0.34 5.99 -15.08
C HIS A 139 1.81 6.36 -15.27
N LYS A 140 2.74 5.42 -15.10
CA LYS A 140 4.20 5.63 -15.18
C LYS A 140 4.69 6.80 -14.32
N VAL A 141 4.24 6.79 -13.07
CA VAL A 141 4.53 7.79 -12.02
C VAL A 141 5.70 7.35 -11.14
#